data_AF-A0A6J4DWS4-F1
#
_entry.id   AF-A0A6J4DWS4-F1
#
_cell.length_a   1.000
_cell.length_b   1.000
_cell.length_c   1.000
_cell.angle_alpha   90.00
_cell.angle_beta   90.00
_cell.angle_gamma   90.00
#
_symmetry.space_group_name_H-M   'P 1'
#
loop_
_entity.id
_entity.type
_entity.pdbx_description
1 polymer ?
#
loop_
_entity_poly.entity_id
_entity_poly.type
_entity_poly.pdbx_seq_one_letter_code
_entity_poly.pdbx_strand_id
1 'polypeptide(L)'
;MNSPRLAGFFSGTLLLVALGACAAESFGPSIYSGQVARFDIAQDKAFADPEQDMRFLLVQARRNDSANHFCVVGYQWPDGKRKAAVHWQEGQRIVLWTGKSGWGDDFKYADSMAMANSVDLKDGLVDTDEQRFGSSFLQLRSSAEGTLADCKAHGRQYLIEPFTPPSEDE
;
A
#
# COMPACT_ATOMS: atom_id res chain seq x y z
N MET A 1 47.95 58.03 -28.88
CA MET A 1 46.59 57.56 -29.20
C MET A 1 46.70 56.32 -30.09
N ASN A 2 45.88 55.31 -29.80
CA ASN A 2 45.61 54.02 -30.49
C ASN A 2 46.41 52.74 -30.12
N SER A 3 45.65 51.85 -29.47
CA SER A 3 45.71 50.39 -29.13
C SER A 3 46.04 49.41 -30.29
N PRO A 4 46.05 48.05 -30.14
CA PRO A 4 45.67 47.20 -28.99
C PRO A 4 46.58 45.99 -28.64
N ARG A 5 46.34 45.40 -27.46
CA ARG A 5 46.75 44.03 -27.06
C ARG A 5 45.58 43.06 -27.32
N LEU A 6 45.83 41.94 -27.97
CA LEU A 6 44.95 40.76 -28.03
C LEU A 6 45.61 39.63 -27.24
N ALA A 7 44.92 39.13 -26.22
CA ALA A 7 45.21 37.85 -25.59
C ALA A 7 43.87 37.14 -25.37
N GLY A 8 43.60 36.14 -26.20
CA GLY A 8 42.41 35.30 -26.10
C GLY A 8 42.57 34.29 -24.96
N PHE A 9 41.54 34.18 -24.13
CA PHE A 9 41.34 33.06 -23.22
C PHE A 9 40.23 32.18 -23.78
N PHE A 10 40.55 30.92 -24.07
CA PHE A 10 39.58 29.89 -24.41
C PHE A 10 38.79 29.52 -23.14
N SER A 11 37.51 29.88 -23.10
CA SER A 11 36.55 29.38 -22.12
C SER A 11 36.20 27.92 -22.43
N GLY A 12 36.85 26.98 -21.74
CA GLY A 12 36.38 25.60 -21.65
C GLY A 12 35.24 25.51 -20.63
N THR A 13 33.99 25.46 -21.11
CA THR A 13 32.84 25.16 -20.25
C THR A 13 32.74 23.65 -20.09
N LEU A 14 33.09 23.13 -18.91
CA LEU A 14 32.79 21.73 -18.55
C LEU A 14 31.28 21.59 -18.36
N LEU A 15 30.62 20.83 -19.24
CA LEU A 15 29.25 20.39 -19.06
C LEU A 15 29.26 19.22 -18.06
N LEU A 16 28.80 19.44 -16.82
CA LEU A 16 28.45 18.34 -15.92
C LEU A 16 27.10 17.76 -16.36
N VAL A 17 27.14 16.57 -16.98
CA VAL A 17 25.94 15.76 -17.22
C VAL A 17 25.57 15.11 -15.88
N ALA A 18 24.53 15.63 -15.23
CA ALA A 18 23.94 14.99 -14.06
C ALA A 18 23.21 13.73 -14.51
N LEU A 19 23.86 12.57 -14.39
CA LEU A 19 23.19 11.28 -14.43
C LEU A 19 22.32 11.18 -13.17
N GLY A 20 21.02 11.41 -13.33
CA GLY A 20 20.03 11.18 -12.27
C GLY A 20 20.03 9.70 -11.91
N ALA A 21 20.71 9.34 -10.82
CA ALA A 21 20.51 8.05 -10.19
C ALA A 21 19.10 8.05 -9.60
N CYS A 22 18.18 7.30 -10.20
CA CYS A 22 16.94 6.92 -9.52
C CYS A 22 17.36 6.14 -8.28
N ALA A 23 17.32 6.78 -7.11
CA ALA A 23 17.54 6.09 -5.86
C ALA A 23 16.50 4.97 -5.75
N ALA A 24 16.96 3.74 -5.57
CA ALA A 24 16.06 2.61 -5.32
C ALA A 24 15.22 2.92 -4.09
N GLU A 25 13.92 2.69 -4.17
CA GLU A 25 13.02 2.95 -3.07
C GLU A 25 13.36 2.06 -1.88
N SER A 26 13.53 2.65 -0.70
CA SER A 26 13.85 1.91 0.52
C SER A 26 12.59 1.44 1.23
N PHE A 27 12.62 0.19 1.69
CA PHE A 27 11.59 -0.41 2.51
C PHE A 27 12.18 -0.83 3.86
N GLY A 28 11.44 -0.56 4.94
CA GLY A 28 11.70 -1.20 6.23
C GLY A 28 11.18 -2.64 6.26
N PRO A 29 11.16 -3.27 7.45
CA PRO A 29 10.43 -4.52 7.66
C PRO A 29 8.99 -4.40 7.14
N SER A 30 8.46 -5.48 6.58
CA SER A 30 7.10 -5.51 6.05
C SER A 30 6.56 -6.93 6.10
N ILE A 31 5.24 -7.06 6.16
CA ILE A 31 4.52 -8.33 5.96
C ILE A 31 4.70 -8.88 4.53
N TYR A 32 5.18 -8.03 3.62
CA TYR A 32 5.56 -8.38 2.27
C TYR A 32 7.08 -8.40 2.11
N SER A 33 7.55 -9.24 1.19
CA SER A 33 8.95 -9.31 0.79
C SER A 33 9.10 -9.15 -0.73
N GLY A 34 10.21 -8.54 -1.15
CA GLY A 34 10.58 -8.42 -2.56
C GLY A 34 9.86 -7.31 -3.34
N GLN A 35 9.11 -6.44 -2.67
CA GLN A 35 8.60 -5.21 -3.28
C GLN A 35 9.76 -4.29 -3.72
N VAL A 36 9.55 -3.59 -4.83
CA VAL A 36 10.56 -2.70 -5.45
C VAL A 36 10.08 -1.25 -5.58
N ALA A 37 8.77 -1.02 -5.45
CA ALA A 37 8.21 0.32 -5.46
C ALA A 37 6.91 0.39 -4.65
N ARG A 38 6.60 1.57 -4.11
CA ARG A 38 5.24 1.93 -3.68
C ARG A 38 4.46 2.46 -4.88
N PHE A 39 3.14 2.36 -4.85
CA PHE A 39 2.27 3.00 -5.83
C PHE A 39 1.03 3.62 -5.18
N ASP A 40 0.51 4.69 -5.78
CA ASP A 40 -0.78 5.26 -5.38
C ASP A 40 -1.91 4.41 -5.96
N ILE A 41 -2.68 3.78 -5.07
CA ILE A 41 -3.81 2.92 -5.45
C ILE A 41 -4.86 3.65 -6.28
N ALA A 42 -4.99 4.98 -6.15
CA ALA A 42 -5.96 5.75 -6.93
C ALA A 42 -5.61 5.83 -8.42
N GLN A 43 -4.37 5.48 -8.80
CA GLN A 43 -3.91 5.44 -10.19
C GLN A 43 -4.05 4.05 -10.82
N ASP A 44 -4.58 3.06 -10.08
CA ASP A 44 -4.71 1.68 -10.54
C ASP A 44 -6.17 1.24 -10.56
N LYS A 45 -6.66 0.86 -11.75
CA LYS A 45 -8.05 0.43 -11.96
C LYS A 45 -8.45 -0.79 -11.12
N ALA A 46 -7.51 -1.67 -10.78
CA ALA A 46 -7.81 -2.83 -9.95
C ALA A 46 -8.17 -2.41 -8.51
N PHE A 47 -7.76 -1.22 -8.08
CA PHE A 47 -7.98 -0.69 -6.74
C PHE A 47 -9.00 0.47 -6.74
N ALA A 48 -9.82 0.57 -7.79
CA ALA A 48 -10.87 1.58 -7.90
C ALA A 48 -11.96 1.38 -6.83
N ASP A 49 -12.52 2.51 -6.38
CA ASP A 49 -13.57 2.61 -5.35
C ASP A 49 -13.26 1.89 -4.01
N PRO A 50 -12.09 2.17 -3.39
CA PRO A 50 -11.66 1.47 -2.17
C PRO A 50 -12.62 1.66 -0.99
N GLU A 51 -13.32 2.80 -0.90
CA GLU A 51 -14.32 3.03 0.14
C GLU A 51 -15.51 2.06 0.04
N GLN A 52 -15.91 1.67 -1.17
CA GLN A 52 -16.98 0.68 -1.36
C GLN A 52 -16.54 -0.70 -0.84
N ASP A 53 -15.31 -1.10 -1.15
CA ASP A 53 -14.71 -2.34 -0.63
C ASP A 53 -14.57 -2.32 0.90
N MET A 54 -14.19 -1.18 1.49
CA MET A 54 -14.15 -1.00 2.95
C MET A 54 -15.55 -1.11 3.57
N ARG A 55 -16.56 -0.49 2.97
CA ARG A 55 -17.95 -0.63 3.44
C ARG A 55 -18.41 -2.07 3.38
N PHE A 56 -18.08 -2.81 2.32
CA PHE A 56 -18.41 -4.23 2.23
C PHE A 56 -17.74 -5.05 3.34
N LEU A 57 -16.44 -4.83 3.57
CA LEU A 57 -15.70 -5.42 4.70
C LEU A 57 -16.39 -5.13 6.05
N LEU A 58 -16.83 -3.89 6.27
CA LEU A 58 -17.48 -3.49 7.52
C LEU A 58 -18.86 -4.15 7.70
N VAL A 59 -19.66 -4.27 6.63
CA VAL A 59 -20.94 -5.00 6.69
C VAL A 59 -20.71 -6.47 7.03
N GLN A 60 -19.78 -7.13 6.35
CA GLN A 60 -19.44 -8.54 6.61
C GLN A 60 -18.95 -8.76 8.03
N ALA A 61 -18.15 -7.83 8.56
CA ALA A 61 -17.65 -7.87 9.93
C ALA A 61 -18.68 -7.40 10.98
N ARG A 62 -19.85 -6.89 10.57
CA ARG A 62 -20.86 -6.25 11.44
C ARG A 62 -20.28 -5.07 12.25
N ARG A 63 -19.55 -4.18 11.57
CA ARG A 63 -18.86 -3.01 12.14
C ARG A 63 -19.22 -1.70 11.44
N ASN A 64 -20.36 -1.66 10.74
CA ASN A 64 -20.87 -0.49 10.03
C ASN A 64 -21.68 0.48 10.93
N ASP A 65 -21.77 0.21 12.24
CA ASP A 65 -22.47 1.01 13.24
C ASP A 65 -21.60 2.09 13.92
N SER A 66 -20.31 2.12 13.59
CA SER A 66 -19.29 2.98 14.19
C SER A 66 -18.35 3.53 13.11
N ALA A 67 -17.67 4.63 13.43
CA ALA A 67 -16.64 5.18 12.56
C ALA A 67 -15.45 4.22 12.49
N ASN A 68 -14.92 4.00 11.30
CA ASN A 68 -13.76 3.13 11.07
C ASN A 68 -12.68 3.84 10.28
N HIS A 69 -11.44 3.72 10.73
CA HIS A 69 -10.27 4.32 10.13
C HIS A 69 -9.45 3.28 9.38
N PHE A 70 -9.09 3.63 8.16
CA PHE A 70 -8.24 2.81 7.32
C PHE A 70 -7.02 3.58 6.85
N CYS A 71 -5.93 2.86 6.70
CA CYS A 71 -4.76 3.30 5.97
C CYS A 71 -4.45 2.30 4.87
N VAL A 72 -4.20 2.76 3.65
CA VAL A 72 -3.88 1.90 2.51
C VAL A 72 -2.54 2.29 1.88
N VAL A 73 -1.63 1.34 1.77
CA VAL A 73 -0.35 1.51 1.08
C VAL A 73 -0.17 0.43 0.02
N GLY A 74 0.12 0.86 -1.21
CA GLY A 74 0.30 -0.02 -2.38
C GLY A 74 1.77 -0.38 -2.59
N TYR A 75 2.04 -1.63 -2.94
CA TYR A 75 3.35 -2.18 -3.27
C TYR A 75 3.36 -2.84 -4.64
N GLN A 76 4.48 -2.70 -5.36
CA GLN A 76 4.74 -3.31 -6.65
C GLN A 76 5.97 -4.24 -6.58
N TRP A 77 5.88 -5.36 -7.29
CA TRP A 77 6.95 -6.36 -7.43
C TRP A 77 7.65 -6.28 -8.80
N PRO A 78 8.84 -6.90 -8.96
CA PRO A 78 9.59 -6.89 -10.23
C PRO A 78 8.82 -7.45 -11.42
N ASP A 79 7.90 -8.38 -11.19
CA ASP A 79 7.05 -8.99 -12.23
C ASP A 79 5.82 -8.13 -12.58
N GLY A 80 5.72 -6.92 -12.02
CA GLY A 80 4.61 -6.01 -12.24
C GLY A 80 3.37 -6.31 -11.39
N LYS A 81 3.37 -7.37 -10.57
CA LYS A 81 2.28 -7.61 -9.62
C LYS A 81 2.17 -6.45 -8.63
N ARG A 82 0.92 -6.15 -8.26
CA ARG A 82 0.57 -5.09 -7.31
C ARG A 82 -0.34 -5.63 -6.23
N LYS A 83 -0.12 -5.19 -4.99
CA LYS A 83 -0.96 -5.50 -3.82
C LYS A 83 -0.97 -4.28 -2.91
N ALA A 84 -1.99 -4.17 -2.06
CA ALA A 84 -2.06 -3.16 -1.03
C ALA A 84 -2.18 -3.80 0.35
N ALA A 85 -1.47 -3.25 1.32
CA ALA A 85 -1.75 -3.49 2.73
C ALA A 85 -2.79 -2.46 3.19
N VAL A 86 -3.92 -2.95 3.67
CA VAL A 86 -5.01 -2.11 4.21
C VAL A 86 -5.07 -2.32 5.72
N HIS A 87 -4.54 -1.36 6.47
CA HIS A 87 -4.68 -1.35 7.93
C HIS A 87 -6.07 -0.86 8.30
N TRP A 88 -6.87 -1.73 8.93
CA TRP A 88 -8.12 -1.37 9.59
C TRP A 88 -7.88 -1.26 11.09
N GLN A 89 -7.96 -0.04 11.62
CA GLN A 89 -7.55 0.28 12.99
C GLN A 89 -8.46 -0.39 14.02
N GLU A 90 -9.78 -0.20 13.92
CA GLU A 90 -10.77 -0.71 14.88
C GLU A 90 -10.95 -2.22 14.78
N GLY A 91 -10.69 -2.79 13.60
CA GLY A 91 -10.70 -4.23 13.36
C GLY A 91 -9.40 -4.95 13.70
N GLN A 92 -8.38 -4.20 14.16
CA GLN A 92 -7.04 -4.67 14.52
C GLN A 92 -6.45 -5.65 13.50
N ARG A 93 -6.49 -5.28 12.22
CA ARG A 93 -6.00 -6.16 11.15
C ARG A 93 -5.34 -5.42 10.00
N ILE A 94 -4.45 -6.11 9.31
CA ILE A 94 -3.94 -5.70 7.99
C ILE A 94 -4.54 -6.63 6.94
N VAL A 95 -5.40 -6.12 6.07
CA VAL A 95 -5.97 -6.87 4.93
C VAL A 95 -4.98 -6.84 3.77
N LEU A 96 -4.71 -8.02 3.19
CA LEU A 96 -3.79 -8.21 2.06
C LEU A 96 -4.58 -8.13 0.76
N TRP A 97 -4.85 -6.91 0.31
CA TRP A 97 -5.73 -6.67 -0.82
C TRP A 97 -4.99 -6.76 -2.16
N THR A 98 -5.50 -7.55 -3.09
CA THR A 98 -4.90 -7.74 -4.42
C THR A 98 -5.55 -6.88 -5.51
N GLY A 99 -6.56 -6.09 -5.16
CA GLY A 99 -7.42 -5.42 -6.14
C GLY A 99 -8.40 -6.39 -6.82
N LYS A 100 -9.35 -5.83 -7.54
CA LYS A 100 -10.38 -6.52 -8.32
C LYS A 100 -9.74 -7.19 -9.55
N SER A 101 -10.08 -8.46 -9.81
CA SER A 101 -9.51 -9.23 -10.92
C SER A 101 -10.01 -8.82 -12.31
N GLY A 102 -11.08 -8.03 -12.38
CA GLY A 102 -11.70 -7.60 -13.64
C GLY A 102 -12.61 -8.64 -14.30
N TRP A 103 -12.85 -9.79 -13.67
CA TRP A 103 -13.76 -10.83 -14.17
C TRP A 103 -15.25 -10.48 -13.91
N GLY A 104 -15.79 -9.48 -14.62
CA GLY A 104 -17.23 -9.27 -14.80
C GLY A 104 -18.08 -9.06 -13.53
N ASP A 105 -19.37 -8.76 -13.74
CA ASP A 105 -20.33 -8.41 -12.69
C ASP A 105 -20.80 -9.61 -11.84
N ASP A 106 -20.48 -10.83 -12.27
CA ASP A 106 -21.04 -12.06 -11.71
C ASP A 106 -20.39 -12.46 -10.36
N PHE A 107 -19.20 -11.91 -10.05
CA PHE A 107 -18.47 -12.19 -8.81
C PHE A 107 -17.92 -10.93 -8.14
N LYS A 108 -18.69 -9.83 -8.14
CA LYS A 108 -18.31 -8.52 -7.53
C LYS A 108 -17.68 -8.61 -6.12
N TYR A 109 -17.94 -9.69 -5.40
CA TYR A 109 -17.52 -9.91 -4.01
C TYR A 109 -16.27 -10.77 -3.83
N ALA A 110 -15.92 -11.62 -4.80
CA ALA A 110 -14.88 -12.65 -4.62
C ALA A 110 -13.48 -12.07 -4.42
N ASP A 111 -13.21 -10.90 -5.03
CA ASP A 111 -11.93 -10.19 -4.91
C ASP A 111 -11.97 -8.98 -3.97
N SER A 112 -13.08 -8.84 -3.22
CA SER A 112 -13.25 -7.72 -2.30
C SER A 112 -12.33 -7.84 -1.08
N MET A 113 -12.11 -6.72 -0.39
CA MET A 113 -11.37 -6.72 0.88
C MET A 113 -11.94 -7.69 1.93
N ALA A 114 -13.24 -8.00 1.88
CA ALA A 114 -13.88 -8.91 2.83
C ALA A 114 -13.45 -10.38 2.65
N MET A 115 -13.06 -10.76 1.42
CA MET A 115 -12.62 -12.12 1.09
C MET A 115 -11.09 -12.28 1.11
N ALA A 116 -10.37 -11.16 1.18
CA ALA A 116 -8.92 -11.15 1.21
C ALA A 116 -8.38 -11.75 2.52
N ASN A 117 -7.21 -12.40 2.42
CA ASN A 117 -6.47 -12.81 3.61
C ASN A 117 -6.12 -11.58 4.46
N SER A 118 -6.03 -11.77 5.77
CA SER A 118 -5.65 -10.71 6.69
C SER A 118 -4.71 -11.21 7.77
N VAL A 119 -3.94 -10.27 8.32
CA VAL A 119 -3.09 -10.47 9.49
C VAL A 119 -3.85 -9.92 10.69
N ASP A 120 -4.11 -10.78 11.67
CA ASP A 120 -4.66 -10.37 12.96
C ASP A 120 -3.55 -9.72 13.80
N LEU A 121 -3.71 -8.45 14.15
CA LEU A 121 -2.71 -7.69 14.90
C LEU A 121 -2.75 -7.96 16.40
N LYS A 122 -3.79 -8.64 16.90
CA LYS A 122 -3.94 -8.98 18.30
C LYS A 122 -3.33 -10.35 18.59
N ASP A 123 -3.75 -11.35 17.81
CA ASP A 123 -3.46 -12.76 18.09
C ASP A 123 -2.59 -13.42 16.99
N GLY A 124 -2.38 -12.75 15.85
CA GLY A 124 -1.65 -13.27 14.69
C GLY A 124 -0.16 -12.90 14.62
N LEU A 125 0.42 -12.37 15.70
CA LEU A 125 1.80 -11.85 15.71
C LEU A 125 2.72 -12.66 16.63
N VAL A 126 3.91 -12.94 16.12
CA VAL A 126 5.01 -13.57 16.85
C VAL A 126 6.28 -12.72 16.77
N ASP A 127 7.20 -12.88 17.71
CA ASP A 127 8.40 -12.04 17.79
C ASP A 127 9.56 -12.63 16.97
N THR A 128 9.58 -13.94 16.74
CA THR A 128 10.65 -14.62 16.00
C THR A 128 10.14 -15.59 14.94
N ASP A 129 10.99 -15.90 13.96
CA ASP A 129 10.67 -16.84 12.88
C ASP A 129 10.49 -18.27 13.39
N GLU A 130 11.20 -18.64 14.45
CA GLU A 130 11.04 -19.96 15.08
C GLU A 130 9.62 -20.13 15.63
N GLN A 131 9.06 -19.10 16.27
CA GLN A 131 7.69 -19.12 16.80
C GLN A 131 6.64 -19.21 15.70
N ARG A 132 6.96 -18.74 14.49
CA ARG A 132 6.07 -18.86 13.33
C ARG A 132 5.90 -20.31 12.90
N PHE A 133 6.91 -21.18 13.13
CA PHE A 133 6.93 -22.61 12.78
C PHE A 133 6.38 -22.91 11.37
N GLY A 134 6.60 -22.01 10.39
CA GLY A 134 6.09 -22.16 9.02
C GLY A 134 4.58 -21.93 8.84
N SER A 135 3.86 -21.49 9.88
CA SER A 135 2.45 -21.10 9.80
C SER A 135 2.25 -19.95 8.80
N SER A 136 1.31 -20.12 7.87
CA SER A 136 0.88 -19.05 6.96
C SER A 136 -0.04 -18.03 7.63
N PHE A 137 -0.50 -18.31 8.86
CA PHE A 137 -1.42 -17.44 9.60
C PHE A 137 -0.71 -16.45 10.53
N LEU A 138 0.54 -16.75 10.93
CA LEU A 138 1.32 -15.92 11.84
C LEU A 138 2.28 -15.02 11.08
N GLN A 139 2.43 -13.78 11.54
CA GLN A 139 3.40 -12.82 11.01
C GLN A 139 4.37 -12.37 12.09
N LEU A 140 5.58 -11.96 11.67
CA LEU A 140 6.49 -11.29 12.58
C LEU A 140 5.91 -9.95 13.01
N ARG A 141 5.95 -9.66 14.31
CA ARG A 141 5.53 -8.39 14.89
C ARG A 141 6.25 -7.22 14.25
N SER A 142 7.57 -7.34 14.09
CA SER A 142 8.41 -6.32 13.44
C SER A 142 8.00 -6.03 11.99
N SER A 143 7.61 -7.06 11.23
CA SER A 143 7.08 -6.92 9.88
C SER A 143 5.73 -6.19 9.87
N ALA A 144 4.82 -6.55 10.77
CA ALA A 144 3.53 -5.88 10.89
C ALA A 144 3.70 -4.41 11.27
N GLU A 145 4.49 -4.11 12.31
CA GLU A 145 4.79 -2.75 12.76
C GLU A 145 5.46 -1.92 11.65
N GLY A 146 6.39 -2.52 10.90
CA GLY A 146 7.02 -1.87 9.76
C GLY A 146 6.04 -1.50 8.65
N THR A 147 5.10 -2.40 8.30
CA THR A 147 4.01 -2.09 7.36
C THR A 147 3.08 -0.99 7.88
N LEU A 148 2.76 -0.99 9.18
CA LEU A 148 1.93 0.05 9.80
C LEU A 148 2.62 1.42 9.78
N ALA A 149 3.92 1.46 10.07
CA ALA A 149 4.73 2.67 10.00
C ALA A 149 4.84 3.19 8.56
N ASP A 150 5.00 2.28 7.59
CA ASP A 150 5.05 2.62 6.17
C ASP A 150 3.73 3.23 5.69
N CYS A 151 2.62 2.63 6.10
CA CYS A 151 1.29 3.16 5.81
C CYS A 151 1.08 4.54 6.43
N LYS A 152 1.52 4.76 7.67
CA LYS A 152 1.44 6.08 8.31
C LYS A 152 2.24 7.15 7.54
N ALA A 153 3.39 6.78 6.97
CA ALA A 153 4.27 7.71 6.26
C ALA A 153 3.85 7.96 4.80
N HIS A 154 3.34 6.95 4.12
CA HIS A 154 3.15 6.97 2.66
C HIS A 154 1.77 6.53 2.19
N GLY A 155 0.95 5.99 3.10
CA GLY A 155 -0.36 5.45 2.80
C GLY A 155 -1.46 6.51 2.76
N ARG A 156 -2.51 6.20 2.01
CA ARG A 156 -3.72 7.00 1.94
C ARG A 156 -4.62 6.67 3.12
N GLN A 157 -5.11 7.71 3.79
CA GLN A 157 -6.00 7.58 4.95
C GLN A 157 -7.46 7.68 4.51
N TYR A 158 -8.32 6.89 5.14
CA TYR A 158 -9.76 6.90 4.93
C TYR A 158 -10.49 6.86 6.27
N LEU A 159 -11.61 7.57 6.32
CA LEU A 159 -12.58 7.51 7.40
C LEU A 159 -13.91 7.07 6.80
N ILE A 160 -14.41 5.91 7.24
CA ILE A 160 -15.75 5.45 6.90
C ILE A 160 -16.66 5.74 8.08
N GLU A 161 -17.52 6.74 7.93
CA GLU A 161 -18.57 7.05 8.90
C GLU A 161 -19.59 5.91 9.02
N PRO A 162 -20.29 5.79 10.15
CA PRO A 162 -21.38 4.81 10.32
C PRO A 162 -22.39 4.90 9.18
N PHE A 163 -22.91 3.75 8.77
CA PHE A 163 -23.89 3.69 7.67
C PHE A 163 -24.84 2.50 7.78
N THR A 164 -26.01 2.68 7.18
CA THR A 164 -26.95 1.60 6.93
C THR A 164 -26.67 1.01 5.55
N PRO A 165 -26.41 -0.30 5.42
CA PRO A 165 -26.30 -0.93 4.11
C PRO A 165 -27.65 -0.84 3.37
N PRO A 166 -27.64 -0.79 2.02
CA PRO A 166 -28.88 -0.86 1.25
C PRO A 166 -29.66 -2.14 1.58
N SER A 167 -30.99 -2.09 1.51
CA SER A 167 -31.84 -3.27 1.71
C SER A 167 -31.58 -4.30 0.62
N GLU A 168 -31.63 -5.60 0.97
CA GLU A 168 -31.42 -6.71 0.03
C GLU A 168 -32.51 -6.80 -1.07
N ASP A 169 -33.55 -5.97 -0.99
CA ASP A 169 -34.73 -5.96 -1.88
C ASP A 169 -34.63 -4.93 -3.04
N GLU A 170 -33.49 -4.26 -3.24
CA GLU A 170 -33.21 -3.36 -4.40
C GLU A 170 -32.23 -3.99 -5.39
#